data_AF-A0A3D4W1V7-F1
#
_entry.id   AF-A0A3D4W1V7-F1
#
_cell.length_a   1.000
_cell.length_b   1.000
_cell.length_c   1.000
_cell.angle_alpha   90.00
_cell.angle_beta   90.00
_cell.angle_gamma   90.00
#
_symmetry.space_group_name_H-M   'P 1'
#
loop_
_entity.id
_entity.type
_entity.pdbx_description
1 polymer ?
#
loop_
_entity_poly.entity_id
_entity_poly.type
_entity_poly.pdbx_seq_one_letter_code
_entity_poly.pdbx_strand_id
1 'polypeptide(L)'
;FSDSLTFQAALLGELGRRWTVPIRDEIGRCEQAAQCVGRLAWELSLAAGDKNDTTAESARTQFYFTIDQPFRLWLQSIDPETDKLDEKADEWQEKARKLAAELGRQMVERAGNAAFVGHRVEVKTGGKKDEKKTVLYTAPKAYNSFLYNLRKLYPKKEGGTA
;
A
#
# COMPACT_ATOMS: atom_id res chain seq x y z
N PHE A 1 -11.71 23.21 -7.48
CA PHE A 1 -11.45 21.77 -7.66
C PHE A 1 -12.76 21.09 -8.00
N SER A 2 -12.85 20.45 -9.16
CA SER A 2 -13.99 19.61 -9.56
C SER A 2 -13.47 18.17 -9.54
N ASP A 3 -13.95 17.36 -8.61
CA ASP A 3 -13.68 15.93 -8.60
C ASP A 3 -14.85 15.23 -9.31
N SER A 4 -14.54 14.50 -10.38
CA SER A 4 -15.52 13.71 -11.12
C SER A 4 -15.02 12.28 -11.30
N LEU A 5 -15.92 11.32 -11.08
CA LEU A 5 -15.66 9.90 -11.27
C LEU A 5 -16.48 9.42 -12.48
N THR A 6 -15.78 8.92 -13.50
CA THR A 6 -16.40 8.33 -14.69
C THR A 6 -16.37 6.82 -14.57
N PHE A 7 -17.53 6.18 -14.64
CA PHE A 7 -17.66 4.72 -14.64
C PHE A 7 -18.91 4.31 -15.42
N GLN A 8 -19.01 3.03 -15.78
CA GLN A 8 -20.16 2.56 -16.55
C GLN A 8 -21.44 2.60 -15.71
N ALA A 9 -22.52 3.19 -16.25
CA ALA A 9 -23.81 3.29 -15.57
C ALA A 9 -24.40 1.92 -15.15
N ALA A 10 -24.02 0.84 -15.85
CA ALA A 10 -24.38 -0.53 -15.50
C ALA A 10 -23.90 -0.96 -14.09
N LEU A 11 -22.85 -0.33 -13.54
CA LEU A 11 -22.42 -0.54 -12.15
C LEU A 11 -23.43 -0.01 -11.11
N LEU A 12 -24.38 0.84 -11.51
CA LEU A 12 -25.47 1.33 -10.64
C LEU A 12 -26.73 0.46 -10.69
N GLY A 13 -26.81 -0.46 -11.65
CA GLY A 13 -27.93 -1.38 -11.83
C GLY A 13 -27.76 -2.70 -11.08
N GLU A 14 -28.66 -3.65 -11.30
CA GLU A 14 -28.58 -4.98 -10.67
C GLU A 14 -27.32 -5.76 -11.05
N LEU A 15 -26.86 -5.58 -12.29
CA LEU A 15 -25.59 -6.13 -12.78
C LEU A 15 -24.37 -5.56 -12.03
N GLY A 16 -24.47 -4.34 -11.51
CA GLY A 16 -23.44 -3.71 -10.69
C GLY A 16 -23.36 -4.23 -9.26
N ARG A 17 -24.43 -4.83 -8.70
CA ARG A 17 -24.42 -5.35 -7.32
C ARG A 17 -23.34 -6.41 -7.10
N ARG A 18 -23.05 -7.24 -8.12
CA ARG A 18 -21.99 -8.25 -8.06
C ARG A 18 -20.58 -7.63 -8.00
N TRP A 19 -20.43 -6.41 -8.50
CA TRP A 19 -19.16 -5.65 -8.52
C TRP A 19 -18.96 -4.79 -7.28
N THR A 20 -20.03 -4.38 -6.59
CA THR A 20 -19.96 -3.47 -5.44
C THR A 20 -19.06 -4.00 -4.32
N VAL A 21 -19.21 -5.28 -3.94
CA VAL A 21 -18.42 -5.88 -2.87
C VAL A 21 -16.94 -5.98 -3.27
N PRO A 22 -16.57 -6.57 -4.43
CA PRO A 22 -15.17 -6.60 -4.89
C PRO A 22 -14.52 -5.21 -4.98
N ILE A 23 -15.23 -4.20 -5.50
CA ILE A 23 -14.72 -2.83 -5.60
C ILE A 23 -14.49 -2.24 -4.20
N ARG A 24 -15.44 -2.40 -3.28
CA ARG A 24 -15.29 -1.92 -1.90
C ARG A 24 -14.12 -2.62 -1.19
N ASP A 25 -14.00 -3.93 -1.36
CA ASP A 25 -12.92 -4.70 -0.77
C ASP A 25 -11.57 -4.26 -1.36
N GLU A 26 -11.53 -3.86 -2.64
CA GLU A 26 -10.35 -3.29 -3.27
C GLU A 26 -9.99 -1.90 -2.74
N ILE A 27 -10.97 -1.04 -2.48
CA ILE A 27 -10.74 0.24 -1.78
C ILE A 27 -10.11 -0.04 -0.40
N GLY A 28 -10.61 -1.05 0.32
CA GLY A 28 -10.02 -1.50 1.57
C GLY A 28 -8.58 -2.01 1.43
N ARG A 29 -8.24 -2.70 0.32
CA ARG A 29 -6.86 -3.11 0.03
C ARG A 29 -5.97 -1.92 -0.30
N CYS A 30 -6.45 -0.93 -1.05
CA CYS A 30 -5.72 0.32 -1.30
C CYS A 30 -5.39 1.05 0.02
N GLU A 31 -6.33 1.09 0.97
CA GLU A 31 -6.09 1.63 2.31
C GLU A 31 -5.00 0.86 3.07
N GLN A 32 -5.06 -0.47 3.07
CA GLN A 32 -4.03 -1.29 3.70
C GLN A 32 -2.66 -1.14 3.03
N ALA A 33 -2.61 -0.96 1.71
CA ALA A 33 -1.38 -0.69 0.98
C ALA A 33 -0.81 0.69 1.35
N ALA A 34 -1.66 1.71 1.49
CA ALA A 34 -1.26 3.03 1.99
C ALA A 34 -0.68 2.92 3.40
N GLN A 35 -1.29 2.15 4.29
CA GLN A 35 -0.75 1.90 5.64
C GLN A 35 0.61 1.19 5.61
N CYS A 36 0.82 0.23 4.70
CA CYS A 36 2.12 -0.40 4.51
C CYS A 36 3.19 0.62 4.06
N VAL A 37 2.85 1.50 3.13
CA VAL A 37 3.74 2.59 2.66
C VAL A 37 4.04 3.59 3.78
N GLY A 38 3.02 4.03 4.52
CA GLY A 38 3.19 4.94 5.67
C GLY A 38 4.07 4.33 6.76
N ARG A 39 3.87 3.04 7.06
CA ARG A 39 4.73 2.31 7.99
C ARG A 39 6.18 2.24 7.52
N LEU A 40 6.43 1.99 6.23
CA LEU A 40 7.78 2.02 5.68
C LEU A 40 8.42 3.39 5.90
N ALA A 41 7.69 4.49 5.61
CA ALA A 41 8.21 5.85 5.82
C ALA A 41 8.61 6.09 7.28
N TRP A 42 7.76 5.68 8.21
CA TRP A 42 8.01 5.78 9.64
C TRP A 42 9.23 4.96 10.08
N GLU A 43 9.33 3.70 9.66
CA GLU A 43 10.49 2.85 9.98
C GLU A 43 11.79 3.39 9.36
N LEU A 44 11.72 4.04 8.19
CA LEU A 44 12.87 4.71 7.55
C LEU A 44 13.28 6.00 8.29
N SER A 45 12.31 6.81 8.76
CA SER A 45 12.59 7.98 9.60
C SER A 45 13.33 7.57 10.87
N LEU A 46 12.81 6.54 11.57
CA LEU A 46 13.48 5.97 12.74
C LEU A 46 14.87 5.42 12.41
N ALA A 47 15.02 4.72 11.28
CA ALA A 47 16.30 4.19 10.84
C ALA A 47 17.31 5.31 10.51
N ALA A 48 16.85 6.47 10.07
CA ALA A 48 17.68 7.66 9.81
C ALA A 48 17.99 8.47 11.09
N GLY A 49 17.39 8.13 12.23
CA GLY A 49 17.55 8.84 13.50
C GLY A 49 16.55 9.99 13.69
N ASP A 50 15.58 10.13 12.79
CA ASP A 50 14.48 11.07 12.89
C ASP A 50 13.26 10.42 13.58
N LYS A 51 12.40 11.22 14.21
CA LYS A 51 11.20 10.76 14.94
C LYS A 51 9.94 11.44 14.40
N ASN A 52 9.92 11.73 13.10
CA ASN A 52 8.89 12.57 12.51
C ASN A 52 7.72 11.75 11.96
N ASP A 53 6.60 11.76 12.68
CA ASP A 53 5.37 11.04 12.31
C ASP A 53 4.71 11.59 11.02
N THR A 54 5.00 12.84 10.64
CA THR A 54 4.48 13.45 9.40
C THR A 54 5.00 12.77 8.13
N THR A 55 6.11 12.01 8.23
CA THR A 55 6.65 11.22 7.12
C THR A 55 5.72 10.07 6.71
N ALA A 56 5.01 9.47 7.66
CA ALA A 56 4.02 8.43 7.38
C ALA A 56 2.84 9.00 6.61
N GLU A 57 2.21 10.07 7.10
CA GLU A 57 1.06 10.71 6.46
C GLU A 57 1.35 11.21 5.06
N SER A 58 2.52 11.83 4.88
CA SER A 58 2.97 12.31 3.57
C SER A 58 3.13 11.15 2.58
N ALA A 59 3.69 10.02 3.03
CA ALA A 59 3.85 8.83 2.18
C ALA A 59 2.50 8.18 1.83
N ARG A 60 1.53 8.15 2.77
CA ARG A 60 0.16 7.70 2.49
C ARG A 60 -0.50 8.59 1.43
N THR A 61 -0.41 9.90 1.60
CA THR A 61 -0.94 10.90 0.66
C THR A 61 -0.34 10.74 -0.73
N GLN A 62 0.99 10.58 -0.80
CA GLN A 62 1.69 10.35 -2.06
C GLN A 62 1.24 9.04 -2.73
N PHE A 63 1.00 7.98 -1.95
CA PHE A 63 0.48 6.74 -2.49
C PHE A 63 -0.92 6.92 -3.07
N TYR A 64 -1.87 7.56 -2.36
CA TYR A 64 -3.20 7.84 -2.91
C TYR A 64 -3.13 8.64 -4.21
N PHE A 65 -2.31 9.69 -4.27
CA PHE A 65 -2.10 10.46 -5.49
C PHE A 65 -1.56 9.59 -6.64
N THR A 66 -0.65 8.67 -6.33
CA THR A 66 -0.06 7.75 -7.32
C THR A 66 -1.09 6.77 -7.87
N ILE A 67 -2.02 6.28 -7.05
CA ILE A 67 -2.99 5.26 -7.45
C ILE A 67 -4.32 5.82 -7.95
N ASP A 68 -4.66 7.08 -7.65
CA ASP A 68 -5.97 7.67 -7.96
C ASP A 68 -6.32 7.54 -9.45
N GLN A 69 -5.49 8.10 -10.34
CA GLN A 69 -5.75 8.02 -11.78
C GLN A 69 -5.73 6.57 -12.30
N PRO A 70 -4.73 5.72 -11.96
CA PRO A 70 -4.76 4.29 -12.29
C PRO A 70 -6.03 3.56 -11.85
N PHE A 71 -6.55 3.86 -10.65
CA PHE A 71 -7.72 3.22 -10.08
C PHE A 71 -8.99 3.64 -10.81
N ARG A 72 -9.14 4.94 -11.12
CA ARG A 72 -10.25 5.46 -11.92
C ARG A 72 -10.30 4.83 -13.30
N LEU A 73 -9.15 4.69 -13.96
CA LEU A 73 -9.06 4.03 -15.26
C LEU A 73 -9.42 2.55 -15.19
N TRP A 74 -9.01 1.86 -14.13
CA TRP A 74 -9.43 0.48 -13.90
C TRP A 74 -10.94 0.37 -13.71
N LEU A 75 -11.54 1.20 -12.83
CA LEU A 75 -12.99 1.24 -12.62
C LEU A 75 -13.76 1.51 -13.91
N GLN A 76 -13.28 2.44 -14.74
CA GLN A 76 -13.88 2.78 -16.03
C GLN A 76 -13.82 1.62 -17.03
N SER A 77 -12.76 0.80 -16.95
CA SER A 77 -12.54 -0.33 -17.87
C SER A 77 -13.39 -1.57 -17.57
N ILE A 78 -14.10 -1.59 -16.45
CA ILE A 78 -14.99 -2.70 -16.07
C ILE A 78 -16.26 -2.60 -16.91
N ASP A 79 -16.50 -3.65 -17.69
CA ASP A 79 -17.78 -3.99 -18.30
C ASP A 79 -18.53 -4.98 -17.39
N PRO A 80 -19.58 -4.53 -16.69
CA PRO A 80 -20.30 -5.37 -15.75
C PRO A 80 -21.05 -6.53 -16.38
N GLU A 81 -21.17 -6.62 -17.71
CA GLU A 81 -21.85 -7.72 -18.41
C GLU A 81 -20.86 -8.83 -18.80
N THR A 82 -19.74 -8.44 -19.41
CA THR A 82 -18.80 -9.37 -20.07
C THR A 82 -17.58 -9.72 -19.22
N ASP A 83 -17.15 -8.84 -18.34
CA ASP A 83 -15.92 -9.06 -17.56
C ASP A 83 -16.12 -10.04 -16.40
N LYS A 84 -15.02 -10.70 -16.05
CA LYS A 84 -14.92 -11.53 -14.85
C LYS A 84 -14.31 -10.73 -13.71
N LEU A 85 -14.98 -10.80 -12.55
CA LEU A 85 -14.57 -10.13 -11.31
C LEU A 85 -13.11 -10.42 -10.94
N ASP A 86 -12.72 -11.69 -10.95
CA ASP A 86 -11.38 -12.11 -10.51
C ASP A 86 -10.28 -11.61 -11.46
N GLU A 87 -10.51 -11.67 -12.77
CA GLU A 87 -9.54 -11.21 -13.77
C GLU A 87 -9.32 -9.70 -13.67
N LYS A 88 -10.41 -8.92 -13.58
CA LYS A 88 -10.30 -7.47 -13.37
C LYS A 88 -9.66 -7.10 -12.03
N ALA A 89 -9.99 -7.83 -10.96
CA ALA A 89 -9.34 -7.63 -9.67
C ALA A 89 -7.83 -7.91 -9.75
N ASP A 90 -7.43 -8.99 -10.42
CA ASP A 90 -6.02 -9.36 -10.59
C ASP A 90 -5.22 -8.30 -11.37
N GLU A 91 -5.78 -7.78 -12.46
CA GLU A 91 -5.19 -6.69 -13.24
C GLU A 91 -4.87 -5.47 -12.36
N TRP A 92 -5.83 -5.06 -11.53
CA TRP A 92 -5.64 -3.95 -10.63
C TRP A 92 -4.65 -4.26 -9.51
N GLN A 93 -4.78 -5.41 -8.85
CA GLN A 93 -3.91 -5.80 -7.74
C GLN A 93 -2.45 -5.89 -8.17
N GLU A 94 -2.18 -6.39 -9.37
CA GLU A 94 -0.82 -6.39 -9.93
C GLU A 94 -0.30 -4.95 -10.10
N LYS A 95 -1.13 -4.05 -10.62
CA LYS A 95 -0.78 -2.64 -10.83
C LYS A 95 -0.56 -1.89 -9.51
N ALA A 96 -1.48 -2.03 -8.56
CA ALA A 96 -1.39 -1.44 -7.22
C ALA A 96 -0.12 -1.91 -6.49
N ARG A 97 0.17 -3.21 -6.56
CA ARG A 97 1.40 -3.80 -6.01
C ARG A 97 2.67 -3.21 -6.65
N LYS A 98 2.72 -3.08 -7.98
CA LYS A 98 3.87 -2.49 -8.68
C LYS A 98 4.08 -1.04 -8.27
N LEU A 99 3.02 -0.23 -8.21
CA LEU A 99 3.08 1.18 -7.80
C LEU A 99 3.53 1.34 -6.35
N ALA A 100 3.00 0.54 -5.43
CA ALA A 100 3.43 0.54 -4.03
C ALA A 100 4.91 0.13 -3.89
N ALA A 101 5.33 -0.94 -4.57
CA ALA A 101 6.70 -1.43 -4.54
C ALA A 101 7.70 -0.39 -5.07
N GLU A 102 7.35 0.26 -6.20
CA GLU A 102 8.15 1.33 -6.79
C GLU A 102 8.29 2.53 -5.84
N LEU A 103 7.19 2.98 -5.25
CA LEU A 103 7.22 4.07 -4.27
C LEU A 103 8.09 3.70 -3.05
N GLY A 104 7.92 2.49 -2.51
CA GLY A 104 8.73 2.00 -1.40
C GLY A 104 10.22 1.92 -1.72
N ARG A 105 10.58 1.49 -2.93
CA ARG A 105 11.98 1.48 -3.40
C ARG A 105 12.56 2.89 -3.41
N GLN A 106 11.85 3.85 -3.99
CA GLN A 106 12.29 5.25 -4.04
C GLN A 106 12.49 5.86 -2.64
N MET A 107 11.63 5.50 -1.69
CA MET A 107 11.78 5.96 -0.30
C MET A 107 13.06 5.43 0.35
N VAL A 108 13.37 4.14 0.15
CA VAL A 108 14.60 3.52 0.67
C VAL A 108 15.84 4.15 0.06
N GLU A 109 15.83 4.38 -1.26
CA GLU A 109 16.93 5.05 -1.97
C GLU A 109 17.18 6.46 -1.44
N ARG A 110 16.12 7.21 -1.11
CA ARG A 110 16.22 8.58 -0.55
C ARG A 110 16.65 8.62 0.91
N ALA A 111 16.36 7.58 1.71
CA ALA A 111 16.71 7.55 3.12
C ALA A 111 18.23 7.53 3.38
N GLY A 112 19.02 7.14 2.38
CA GLY A 112 20.47 7.26 2.38
C GLY A 112 21.21 6.34 3.36
N ASN A 113 22.53 6.54 3.47
CA ASN A 113 23.43 5.62 4.19
C ASN A 113 23.15 5.55 5.69
N ALA A 114 22.68 6.64 6.31
CA ALA A 114 22.34 6.65 7.75
C ALA A 114 21.21 5.65 8.06
N ALA A 115 20.17 5.63 7.22
CA ALA A 115 19.08 4.66 7.35
C ALA A 115 19.53 3.22 7.06
N PHE A 116 20.52 3.04 6.17
CA PHE A 116 21.10 1.74 5.88
C PHE A 116 21.84 1.16 7.09
N VAL A 117 22.70 1.95 7.74
CA VAL A 117 23.38 1.57 9.00
C VAL A 117 22.36 1.38 10.12
N GLY A 118 21.37 2.26 10.18
CA GLY A 118 20.25 2.20 11.11
C GLY A 118 20.53 2.85 12.46
N HIS A 119 19.46 3.05 13.22
CA HIS A 119 19.47 3.68 14.53
C HIS A 119 18.74 2.83 15.58
N ARG A 120 19.21 2.92 16.82
CA ARG A 120 18.60 2.27 17.98
C ARG A 120 17.62 3.21 18.65
N VAL A 121 16.39 2.75 18.83
CA VAL A 121 15.31 3.53 19.46
C VAL A 121 14.82 2.79 20.70
N GLU A 122 14.72 3.51 21.82
CA GLU A 122 14.08 2.99 23.03
C GLU A 122 12.56 2.98 22.85
N VAL A 123 11.96 1.81 22.96
CA VAL A 123 10.50 1.62 22.95
C VAL A 123 10.05 1.10 24.32
N LYS A 124 8.96 1.68 24.82
CA LYS A 124 8.32 1.23 26.07
C LYS A 124 7.52 -0.04 25.78
N THR A 125 7.76 -1.08 26.55
CA THR A 125 7.00 -2.33 26.45
C THR A 125 5.86 -2.28 27.46
N GLY A 126 4.62 -2.55 27.03
CA GLY A 126 3.39 -2.34 27.83
C GLY A 126 3.17 -3.29 29.01
N GLY A 127 4.19 -4.04 29.45
CA GLY A 127 4.10 -4.99 30.55
C GLY A 127 5.14 -4.66 31.62
N LYS A 128 4.68 -4.13 32.77
CA LYS A 128 5.46 -3.61 33.91
C LYS A 128 6.07 -2.22 33.71
N LYS A 129 5.92 -1.36 34.74
CA LYS A 129 6.50 -0.02 34.78
C LYS A 129 8.02 -0.15 34.60
N ASP A 130 8.54 0.55 33.59
CA ASP A 130 9.96 0.82 33.30
C ASP A 130 10.78 -0.19 32.48
N GLU A 131 10.19 -1.24 31.90
CA GLU A 131 10.95 -2.11 30.97
C GLU A 131 11.05 -1.48 29.57
N LYS A 132 12.16 -0.77 29.33
CA LYS A 132 12.53 -0.22 28.01
C LYS A 132 13.26 -1.28 27.19
N LYS A 133 12.80 -1.50 25.96
CA LYS A 133 13.53 -2.31 24.98
C LYS A 133 14.17 -1.41 23.94
N THR A 134 15.43 -1.66 23.63
CA THR A 134 16.10 -0.98 22.52
C THR A 134 15.93 -1.80 21.25
N VAL A 135 15.31 -1.21 20.23
CA VAL A 135 15.09 -1.84 18.93
C VAL A 135 15.95 -1.15 17.88
N LEU A 136 16.66 -1.95 17.08
CA LEU A 136 17.40 -1.46 15.92
C LEU A 136 16.47 -1.37 14.72
N TYR A 137 16.37 -0.18 14.14
CA TYR A 137 15.68 0.11 12.89
C TYR A 137 16.70 0.32 11.78
N THR A 138 16.51 -0.36 10.65
CA THR A 138 17.39 -0.30 9.47
C THR A 138 16.54 -0.29 8.21
N ALA A 139 16.96 0.44 7.18
CA ALA A 139 16.26 0.48 5.89
C ALA A 139 16.08 -0.91 5.23
N PRO A 140 17.08 -1.81 5.20
CA PRO A 140 16.90 -3.14 4.61
C PRO A 140 15.81 -3.97 5.32
N LYS A 141 15.79 -3.97 6.65
CA LYS A 141 14.77 -4.68 7.44
C LYS A 141 13.37 -4.11 7.24
N ALA A 142 13.25 -2.78 7.24
CA ALA A 142 11.99 -2.10 7.00
C ALA A 142 11.44 -2.41 5.61
N TYR A 143 12.30 -2.35 4.59
CA TYR A 143 11.93 -2.65 3.21
C TYR A 143 11.52 -4.12 3.02
N ASN A 144 12.25 -5.07 3.63
CA ASN A 144 11.88 -6.49 3.58
C ASN A 144 10.51 -6.75 4.24
N SER A 145 10.24 -6.12 5.39
CA SER A 145 8.93 -6.18 6.05
C SER A 145 7.83 -5.59 5.16
N PHE A 146 8.08 -4.44 4.55
CA PHE A 146 7.17 -3.82 3.60
C PHE A 146 6.83 -4.74 2.41
N LEU A 147 7.85 -5.31 1.75
CA LEU A 147 7.65 -6.24 0.62
C LEU A 147 6.87 -7.49 1.03
N TYR A 148 7.13 -8.02 2.23
CA TYR A 148 6.38 -9.15 2.77
C TYR A 148 4.89 -8.81 2.96
N ASN A 149 4.59 -7.69 3.62
CA ASN A 149 3.20 -7.26 3.84
C ASN A 149 2.49 -6.96 2.53
N LEU A 150 3.18 -6.34 1.57
CA LEU A 150 2.64 -6.06 0.26
C LEU A 150 2.34 -7.34 -0.54
N ARG A 151 3.21 -8.36 -0.47
CA ARG A 151 2.95 -9.68 -1.08
C ARG A 151 1.80 -10.42 -0.40
N LYS A 152 1.65 -10.27 0.93
CA LYS A 152 0.53 -10.85 1.67
C LYS A 152 -0.81 -10.19 1.28
N LEU A 153 -0.79 -8.88 1.06
CA LEU A 153 -1.96 -8.10 0.65
C LEU A 153 -2.36 -8.36 -0.81
N TYR A 154 -1.38 -8.40 -1.71
CA TYR A 154 -1.54 -8.65 -3.14
C TYR A 154 -0.75 -9.92 -3.54
N PRO A 155 -1.31 -11.11 -3.24
CA PRO A 155 -0.65 -12.37 -3.57
C PRO A 155 -0.46 -12.48 -5.08
N LYS A 156 0.73 -12.88 -5.51
CA LYS A 156 0.95 -13.25 -6.91
C LYS A 156 0.19 -14.55 -7.14
N LYS A 157 -0.84 -14.54 -7.97
CA LYS A 157 -1.40 -15.79 -8.48
C LYS A 157 -0.34 -16.39 -9.42
N GLU A 158 0.21 -17.54 -9.03
CA GLU A 158 0.98 -18.34 -9.97
C GLU A 158 0.01 -18.73 -11.07
N GLY A 159 0.34 -18.37 -12.31
CA GLY A 159 -0.51 -18.67 -13.44
C GLY A 159 -0.85 -20.15 -13.42
N GLY A 160 -2.14 -20.47 -13.34
CA GLY A 160 -2.64 -21.79 -13.66
C GLY A 160 -2.15 -22.10 -15.05
N THR A 161 -1.10 -22.92 -15.13
CA THR A 161 -0.77 -23.62 -16.35
C THR A 161 -1.90 -24.63 -16.52
N ALA A 162 -2.63 -24.44 -17.62
CA ALA A 162 -3.69 -25.33 -18.09
C ALA A 162 -3.20 -26.77 -18.24
#